data_AF-A0A3A0FSV7-F1
#
_entry.id   AF-A0A3A0FSV7-F1
#
_cell.length_a   1.000
_cell.length_b   1.000
_cell.length_c   1.000
_cell.angle_alpha   90.00
_cell.angle_beta   90.00
_cell.angle_gamma   90.00
#
_symmetry.space_group_name_H-M   'P 1'
#
loop_
_entity.id
_entity.type
_entity.pdbx_description
1 polymer ?
#
loop_
_entity_poly.entity_id
_entity_poly.type
_entity_poly.pdbx_seq_one_letter_code
_entity_poly.pdbx_strand_id
1 'polypeptide(L)'
;VGGSMRPLLHDGDVVRVVPAPAPRPGDILCAPTPGGLVAHRLVGRAPDGRLVLRGDDTAGCDPPLDPRLVLGRVTAVEAPGGWRSDDPGQRALACATAAVARWQLAVGWPHRPRPRAVQRAGRALGRRVLPPMPADEALLLLALRPHPDPATTARARSLARGPLDWDRLPARALEGQVGPLAWQGLKALARAGDFEVPASTAASLRRQHIAGTLRWREVEGIRDAILARLAEAGIAVLAHKGAALALTVYADPAVRIAADIDLSVRDADRSRAEAAVADIRDALVRANPDRRAPAGHHVELDGTAHHDLEPSLFGGGRWAAGRLDWEGIWERAETVHVGDSDTTQLPLRVPAPTDLVLTLVANGVRRGFSPLRAVVDLAHAIDAVGDRVDWEALAAELARTRLDRRAWLALGLARDWLGADIPAGLLEPPADLRMAAWERWLLWAKRRRPFLRVPTRALWAGSNAAALAVALRMAVAEARR
;
A
#
# COMPACT_ATOMS: atom_id res chain seq x y z
N VAL A 1 -10.71 30.50 -4.36
CA VAL A 1 -9.62 30.93 -3.45
C VAL A 1 -10.28 31.58 -2.25
N GLY A 2 -10.07 31.07 -1.04
CA GLY A 2 -10.82 31.49 0.14
C GLY A 2 -9.96 31.47 1.41
N GLY A 3 -9.92 32.60 2.13
CA GLY A 3 -9.20 32.72 3.41
C GLY A 3 -10.05 32.44 4.65
N SER A 4 -11.37 32.26 4.50
CA SER A 4 -12.36 32.23 5.59
C SER A 4 -12.17 31.10 6.59
N MET A 5 -11.47 30.04 6.21
CA MET A 5 -11.22 28.86 7.05
C MET A 5 -9.76 28.70 7.47
N ARG A 6 -8.92 29.74 7.28
CA ARG A 6 -7.53 29.69 7.72
C ARG A 6 -7.45 29.68 9.26
N PRO A 7 -6.49 28.93 9.84
CA PRO A 7 -5.47 28.11 9.20
C PRO A 7 -5.89 26.66 8.96
N LEU A 8 -7.18 26.30 9.00
CA LEU A 8 -7.63 24.91 8.87
C LEU A 8 -7.78 24.44 7.43
N LEU A 9 -8.24 25.28 6.51
CA LEU A 9 -8.28 24.99 5.06
C LEU A 9 -7.43 26.03 4.32
N HIS A 10 -6.68 25.56 3.32
CA HIS A 10 -5.87 26.38 2.42
C HIS A 10 -6.29 26.15 0.97
N ASP A 11 -5.94 27.11 0.12
CA ASP A 11 -6.12 26.97 -1.32
C ASP A 11 -5.29 25.78 -1.84
N GLY A 12 -5.96 24.89 -2.60
CA GLY A 12 -5.36 23.64 -3.08
C GLY A 12 -5.56 22.43 -2.18
N ASP A 13 -6.13 22.59 -0.97
CA ASP A 13 -6.54 21.44 -0.15
C ASP A 13 -7.72 20.70 -0.80
N VAL A 14 -7.70 19.37 -0.78
CA VAL A 14 -8.81 18.50 -1.19
C VAL A 14 -9.58 18.07 0.06
N VAL A 15 -10.89 18.28 0.08
CA VAL A 15 -11.75 17.91 1.22
C VAL A 15 -12.61 16.69 0.89
N ARG A 16 -12.63 15.70 1.81
CA ARG A 16 -13.58 14.59 1.75
C ARG A 16 -14.86 14.99 2.48
N VAL A 17 -15.96 14.98 1.76
CA VAL A 17 -17.30 15.31 2.27
C VAL A 17 -18.14 14.04 2.29
N VAL A 18 -18.82 13.77 3.41
CA VAL A 18 -19.78 12.66 3.55
C VAL A 18 -21.14 13.19 3.97
N PRO A 19 -22.26 12.53 3.60
CA PRO A 19 -23.59 12.92 4.05
C PRO A 19 -23.68 13.08 5.57
N ALA A 20 -24.38 14.13 6.03
CA ALA A 20 -24.46 14.50 7.43
C ALA A 20 -25.92 14.79 7.85
N PRO A 21 -26.74 13.75 8.09
CA PRO A 21 -28.16 13.92 8.40
C PRO A 21 -28.42 14.61 9.74
N ALA A 22 -27.49 14.51 10.70
CA ALA A 22 -27.59 15.10 12.03
C ALA A 22 -26.28 15.82 12.41
N PRO A 23 -26.02 17.01 11.85
CA PRO A 23 -24.78 17.73 12.10
C PRO A 23 -24.75 18.32 13.52
N ARG A 24 -23.57 18.28 14.15
CA ARG A 24 -23.33 18.72 15.52
C ARG A 24 -22.52 20.02 15.55
N PRO A 25 -22.73 20.90 16.56
CA PRO A 25 -21.86 22.05 16.76
C PRO A 25 -20.38 21.62 16.79
N GLY A 26 -19.56 22.30 15.99
CA GLY A 26 -18.16 21.98 15.76
C GLY A 26 -17.87 21.25 14.45
N ASP A 27 -18.86 20.62 13.80
CA ASP A 27 -18.70 20.01 12.48
C ASP A 27 -18.39 21.07 11.41
N ILE A 28 -17.62 20.72 10.39
CA ILE A 28 -17.38 21.57 9.22
C ILE A 28 -18.32 21.08 8.12
N LEU A 29 -19.23 21.92 7.68
CA LEU A 29 -20.26 21.57 6.71
C LEU A 29 -19.95 22.23 5.37
N CYS A 30 -20.09 21.45 4.31
CA CYS A 30 -20.00 21.94 2.95
C CYS A 30 -21.40 22.31 2.46
N ALA A 31 -21.60 23.55 2.05
CA ALA A 31 -22.91 24.07 1.63
C ALA A 31 -22.76 25.17 0.57
N PRO A 32 -23.76 25.31 -0.33
CA PRO A 32 -23.81 26.41 -1.27
C PRO A 32 -24.22 27.70 -0.56
N THR A 33 -23.61 28.82 -0.96
CA THR A 33 -23.99 30.18 -0.56
C THR A 33 -24.12 31.05 -1.81
N PRO A 34 -24.69 32.27 -1.72
CA PRO A 34 -24.74 33.20 -2.85
C PRO A 34 -23.35 33.53 -3.45
N GLY A 35 -22.29 33.42 -2.65
CA GLY A 35 -20.89 33.63 -3.08
C GLY A 35 -20.17 32.37 -3.57
N GLY A 36 -20.88 31.25 -3.73
CA GLY A 36 -20.33 29.95 -4.12
C GLY A 36 -20.32 28.92 -2.98
N LEU A 37 -19.61 27.81 -3.21
CA LEU A 37 -19.52 26.72 -2.23
C LEU A 37 -18.60 27.09 -1.06
N VAL A 38 -19.06 26.92 0.17
CA VAL A 38 -18.26 27.15 1.38
C VAL A 38 -18.17 25.89 2.23
N ALA A 39 -17.09 25.77 2.99
CA ALA A 39 -16.90 24.72 3.99
C ALA A 39 -16.68 25.38 5.37
N HIS A 40 -17.74 25.67 6.11
CA HIS A 40 -17.69 26.45 7.35
C HIS A 40 -18.12 25.65 8.59
N ARG A 41 -17.69 26.08 9.77
CA ARG A 41 -17.96 25.39 11.03
C ARG A 41 -19.37 25.67 11.52
N LEU A 42 -20.13 24.64 11.86
CA LEU A 42 -21.41 24.75 12.53
C LEU A 42 -21.19 25.26 13.95
N VAL A 43 -21.64 26.48 14.25
CA VAL A 43 -21.50 27.08 15.59
C VAL A 43 -22.75 26.91 16.44
N GLY A 44 -23.90 26.67 15.81
CA GLY A 44 -25.17 26.48 16.52
C GLY A 44 -26.35 26.42 15.57
N ARG A 45 -27.55 26.50 16.15
CA ARG A 45 -28.82 26.57 15.42
C ARG A 45 -29.54 27.86 15.79
N ALA A 46 -30.17 28.48 14.82
CA ALA A 46 -31.08 29.58 15.04
C ALA A 46 -32.38 29.05 15.70
N PRO A 47 -33.20 29.92 16.34
CA PRO A 47 -34.44 29.51 16.99
C PRO A 47 -35.44 28.81 16.06
N ASP A 48 -35.38 29.09 14.77
CA ASP A 48 -36.22 28.48 13.71
C ASP A 48 -35.65 27.16 13.16
N GLY A 49 -34.59 26.62 13.77
CA GLY A 49 -33.99 25.34 13.40
C GLY A 49 -32.93 25.40 12.29
N ARG A 50 -32.73 26.56 11.66
CA ARG A 50 -31.68 26.75 10.64
C ARG A 50 -30.27 26.68 11.23
N LEU A 51 -29.32 26.24 10.43
CA LEU A 51 -27.92 26.07 10.83
C LEU A 51 -27.18 27.40 10.75
N VAL A 52 -26.43 27.73 11.79
CA VAL A 52 -25.56 28.91 11.79
C VAL A 52 -24.13 28.45 11.56
N LEU A 53 -23.57 28.80 10.41
CA LEU A 53 -22.19 28.47 10.02
C LEU A 53 -21.27 29.67 10.22
N ARG A 54 -19.98 29.41 10.41
CA ARG A 54 -18.95 30.45 10.50
C ARG A 54 -17.60 29.92 10.03
N GLY A 55 -16.88 30.74 9.26
CA GLY A 55 -15.50 30.46 8.91
C GLY A 55 -14.55 30.71 10.10
N ASP A 56 -13.55 29.83 10.30
CA ASP A 56 -12.58 29.93 11.41
C ASP A 56 -11.75 31.26 11.39
N ASP A 57 -11.60 31.91 10.23
CA ASP A 57 -10.94 33.22 10.03
C ASP A 57 -11.94 34.39 9.94
N THR A 58 -13.25 34.15 10.01
CA THR A 58 -14.26 35.19 9.79
C THR A 58 -14.76 35.85 11.08
N ALA A 59 -15.07 37.15 11.01
CA ALA A 59 -15.54 37.93 12.16
C ALA A 59 -17.03 37.65 12.49
N GLY A 60 -17.86 37.46 11.47
CA GLY A 60 -19.30 37.20 11.59
C GLY A 60 -19.68 35.77 11.23
N CYS A 61 -20.90 35.38 11.59
CA CYS A 61 -21.52 34.14 11.11
C CYS A 61 -22.13 34.36 9.72
N ASP A 62 -22.24 33.29 8.95
CA ASP A 62 -23.02 33.27 7.73
C ASP A 62 -24.52 33.42 8.04
N PRO A 63 -25.34 33.87 7.07
CA PRO A 63 -26.79 33.81 7.19
C PRO A 63 -27.27 32.39 7.54
N PRO A 64 -28.31 32.24 8.39
CA PRO A 64 -28.82 30.92 8.76
C PRO A 64 -29.22 30.08 7.54
N LEU A 65 -28.62 28.89 7.44
CA LEU A 65 -28.73 27.98 6.32
C LEU A 65 -29.81 26.91 6.59
N ASP A 66 -30.67 26.65 5.60
CA ASP A 66 -31.58 25.50 5.65
C ASP A 66 -30.76 24.19 5.70
N PRO A 67 -30.98 23.30 6.68
CA PRO A 67 -30.28 22.01 6.76
C PRO A 67 -30.31 21.18 5.48
N ARG A 68 -31.36 21.32 4.65
CA ARG A 68 -31.51 20.59 3.37
C ARG A 68 -30.50 21.02 2.31
N LEU A 69 -29.90 22.20 2.44
CA LEU A 69 -28.88 22.70 1.52
C LEU A 69 -27.47 22.18 1.86
N VAL A 70 -27.30 21.49 2.99
CA VAL A 70 -26.00 20.92 3.37
C VAL A 70 -25.68 19.74 2.46
N LEU A 71 -24.58 19.85 1.70
CA LEU A 71 -24.08 18.76 0.86
C LEU A 71 -23.46 17.64 1.71
N GLY A 72 -22.90 18.00 2.86
CA GLY A 72 -22.38 17.04 3.81
C GLY A 72 -21.36 17.64 4.76
N ARG A 73 -20.74 16.79 5.57
CA ARG A 73 -19.70 17.13 6.54
C ARG A 73 -18.33 16.78 6.01
N VAL A 74 -17.38 17.69 6.20
CA VAL A 74 -15.96 17.46 5.93
C VAL A 74 -15.40 16.51 6.98
N THR A 75 -14.93 15.33 6.56
CA THR A 75 -14.33 14.32 7.44
C THR A 75 -12.82 14.22 7.31
N ALA A 76 -12.27 14.68 6.19
CA ALA A 76 -10.84 14.71 5.93
C ALA A 76 -10.47 15.92 5.07
N VAL A 77 -9.27 16.44 5.30
CA VAL A 77 -8.63 17.48 4.50
C VAL A 77 -7.27 16.95 4.11
N GLU A 78 -6.97 16.94 2.81
CA GLU A 78 -5.70 16.53 2.24
C GLU A 78 -5.00 17.74 1.60
N ALA A 79 -3.83 18.10 2.11
CA ALA A 79 -3.05 19.20 1.56
C ALA A 79 -2.18 18.73 0.37
N PRO A 80 -1.79 19.65 -0.53
CA PRO A 80 -0.81 19.37 -1.60
C PRO A 80 0.56 18.87 -1.11
N GLY A 81 0.83 18.90 0.19
CA GLY A 81 2.02 18.29 0.79
C GLY A 81 1.82 16.84 1.28
N GLY A 82 0.67 16.19 1.03
CA GLY A 82 0.35 14.87 1.58
C GLY A 82 0.00 14.87 3.08
N TRP A 83 -0.26 16.03 3.67
CA TRP A 83 -0.81 16.13 5.02
C TRP A 83 -2.30 15.77 4.98
N ARG A 84 -2.78 14.93 5.91
CA ARG A 84 -4.17 14.51 6.01
C ARG A 84 -4.71 14.70 7.42
N SER A 85 -5.87 15.35 7.54
CA SER A 85 -6.45 15.68 8.86
C SER A 85 -7.07 14.50 9.59
N ASP A 86 -7.45 13.44 8.88
CA ASP A 86 -8.10 12.25 9.41
C ASP A 86 -7.11 11.20 9.95
N ASP A 87 -5.81 11.43 9.77
CA ASP A 87 -4.74 10.56 10.26
C ASP A 87 -4.79 10.36 11.79
N PRO A 88 -4.62 9.12 12.30
CA PRO A 88 -4.62 8.84 13.73
C PRO A 88 -3.68 9.73 14.55
N GLY A 89 -2.49 10.03 14.04
CA GLY A 89 -1.53 10.92 14.70
C GLY A 89 -2.00 12.39 14.74
N GLN A 90 -2.65 12.87 13.68
CA GLN A 90 -3.21 14.23 13.63
C GLN A 90 -4.46 14.35 14.50
N ARG A 91 -5.30 13.30 14.57
CA ARG A 91 -6.44 13.23 15.50
C ARG A 91 -5.97 13.22 16.95
N ALA A 92 -4.97 12.42 17.29
CA ALA A 92 -4.40 12.37 18.64
C ALA A 92 -3.81 13.74 19.05
N LEU A 93 -3.06 14.37 18.14
CA LEU A 93 -2.52 15.70 18.37
C LEU A 93 -3.63 16.76 18.48
N ALA A 94 -4.66 16.71 17.62
CA ALA A 94 -5.81 17.60 17.69
C ALA A 94 -6.58 17.43 19.01
N CYS A 95 -6.76 16.19 19.49
CA CYS A 95 -7.36 15.89 20.78
C CYS A 95 -6.53 16.43 21.95
N ALA A 96 -5.21 16.21 21.94
CA ALA A 96 -4.30 16.75 22.95
C ALA A 96 -4.32 18.30 22.94
N THR A 97 -4.28 18.89 21.76
CA THR A 97 -4.39 20.34 21.54
C THR A 97 -5.72 20.89 22.06
N ALA A 98 -6.82 20.20 21.81
CA ALA A 98 -8.15 20.56 22.30
C ALA A 98 -8.27 20.39 23.83
N ALA A 99 -7.65 19.36 24.41
CA ALA A 99 -7.61 19.14 25.85
C ALA A 99 -6.83 20.26 26.57
N VAL A 100 -5.68 20.66 26.03
CA VAL A 100 -4.91 21.81 26.53
C VAL A 100 -5.71 23.10 26.43
N ALA A 101 -6.40 23.35 25.30
CA ALA A 101 -7.24 24.53 25.16
C ALA A 101 -8.42 24.55 26.15
N ARG A 102 -9.07 23.41 26.40
CA ARG A 102 -10.13 23.27 27.41
C ARG A 102 -9.61 23.51 28.82
N TRP A 103 -8.43 22.96 29.15
CA TRP A 103 -7.80 23.16 30.44
C TRP A 103 -7.44 24.64 30.67
N GLN A 104 -6.84 25.31 29.67
CA GLN A 104 -6.52 26.74 29.72
C GLN A 104 -7.77 27.63 29.95
N LEU A 105 -8.89 27.28 29.32
CA LEU A 105 -10.17 27.97 29.56
C LEU A 105 -10.71 27.70 30.96
N ALA A 106 -10.56 26.48 31.48
CA ALA A 106 -11.03 26.10 32.81
C ALA A 106 -10.22 26.78 33.94
N VAL A 107 -8.93 27.03 33.75
CA VAL A 107 -8.05 27.69 34.75
C VAL A 107 -8.01 29.22 34.64
N GLY A 108 -8.89 29.82 33.84
CA GLY A 108 -9.03 31.28 33.77
C GLY A 108 -7.82 32.00 33.16
N TRP A 109 -7.05 31.35 32.29
CA TRP A 109 -5.87 31.94 31.66
C TRP A 109 -6.25 33.25 30.91
N PRO A 110 -5.54 34.38 31.11
CA PRO A 110 -6.01 35.73 30.77
C PRO A 110 -6.15 36.00 29.26
N HIS A 111 -5.72 35.07 28.42
CA HIS A 111 -5.91 35.13 26.98
C HIS A 111 -6.59 33.84 26.54
N ARG A 112 -7.81 33.94 25.99
CA ARG A 112 -8.38 32.85 25.17
C ARG A 112 -7.33 32.53 24.12
N PRO A 113 -6.78 31.30 24.04
CA PRO A 113 -5.84 30.98 22.99
C PRO A 113 -6.52 31.28 21.66
N ARG A 114 -5.96 32.19 20.87
CA ARG A 114 -6.46 32.43 19.50
C ARG A 114 -6.44 31.06 18.82
N PRO A 115 -7.59 30.53 18.33
CA PRO A 115 -7.66 29.20 17.73
C PRO A 115 -6.56 28.96 16.69
N ARG A 116 -6.14 30.04 16.00
CA ARG A 116 -5.05 30.06 15.04
C ARG A 116 -3.67 29.74 15.62
N ALA A 117 -3.31 30.24 16.79
CA ALA A 117 -1.98 30.00 17.39
C ALA A 117 -1.85 28.53 17.83
N VAL A 118 -2.91 28.01 18.45
CA VAL A 118 -3.02 26.61 18.87
C VAL A 118 -3.08 25.65 17.67
N GLN A 119 -3.81 25.99 16.60
CA GLN A 119 -3.83 25.21 15.36
C GLN A 119 -2.51 25.29 14.58
N ARG A 120 -1.83 26.45 14.56
CA ARG A 120 -0.49 26.59 13.94
C ARG A 120 0.57 25.82 14.72
N ALA A 121 0.55 25.90 16.05
CA ALA A 121 1.42 25.11 16.92
C ALA A 121 1.13 23.61 16.76
N GLY A 122 -0.14 23.20 16.72
CA GLY A 122 -0.55 21.83 16.44
C GLY A 122 -0.12 21.35 15.05
N ARG A 123 -0.22 22.17 14.00
CA ARG A 123 0.28 21.82 12.65
C ARG A 123 1.81 21.75 12.61
N ALA A 124 2.50 22.68 13.25
CA ALA A 124 3.96 22.69 13.30
C ALA A 124 4.51 21.51 14.11
N LEU A 125 3.92 21.22 15.27
CA LEU A 125 4.24 20.05 16.09
C LEU A 125 3.86 18.78 15.34
N GLY A 126 2.72 18.77 14.63
CA GLY A 126 2.30 17.68 13.76
C GLY A 126 3.29 17.43 12.64
N ARG A 127 3.84 18.46 11.99
CA ARG A 127 4.87 18.31 10.95
C ARG A 127 6.21 17.81 11.51
N ARG A 128 6.58 18.20 12.72
CA ARG A 128 7.83 17.77 13.39
C ARG A 128 7.75 16.36 13.97
N VAL A 129 6.59 15.97 14.50
CA VAL A 129 6.36 14.62 15.05
C VAL A 129 5.93 13.65 13.94
N LEU A 130 5.32 14.14 12.86
CA LEU A 130 4.68 13.36 11.81
C LEU A 130 4.93 13.97 10.40
N PRO A 131 6.16 13.88 9.86
CA PRO A 131 6.48 14.46 8.56
C PRO A 131 5.62 13.86 7.43
N PRO A 132 5.29 14.64 6.38
CA PRO A 132 4.66 14.10 5.17
C PRO A 132 5.56 13.08 4.49
N MET A 133 4.96 12.22 3.65
CA MET A 133 5.75 11.33 2.78
C MET A 133 6.70 12.17 1.92
N PRO A 134 7.97 11.76 1.74
CA PRO A 134 8.91 12.49 0.90
C PRO A 134 8.38 12.56 -0.54
N ALA A 135 8.60 13.68 -1.22
CA ALA A 135 8.05 13.90 -2.56
C ALA A 135 8.55 12.84 -3.58
N ASP A 136 9.79 12.35 -3.42
CA ASP A 136 10.39 11.27 -4.22
C ASP A 136 9.66 9.95 -4.03
N GLU A 137 9.36 9.59 -2.78
CA GLU A 137 8.62 8.36 -2.46
C GLU A 137 7.15 8.47 -2.91
N ALA A 138 6.53 9.64 -2.77
CA ALA A 138 5.16 9.88 -3.21
C ALA A 138 5.05 9.80 -4.75
N LEU A 139 5.95 10.46 -5.49
CA LEU A 139 5.98 10.38 -6.95
C LEU A 139 6.23 8.95 -7.42
N LEU A 140 7.14 8.23 -6.76
CA LEU A 140 7.38 6.82 -7.03
C LEU A 140 6.09 5.99 -6.86
N LEU A 141 5.33 6.15 -5.77
CA LEU A 141 4.06 5.42 -5.59
C LEU A 141 3.04 5.74 -6.69
N LEU A 142 2.92 7.01 -7.12
CA LEU A 142 2.03 7.37 -8.23
C LEU A 142 2.45 6.67 -9.53
N ALA A 143 3.76 6.58 -9.78
CA ALA A 143 4.33 5.88 -10.94
C ALA A 143 4.15 4.35 -10.86
N LEU A 144 3.75 3.79 -9.72
CA LEU A 144 3.52 2.36 -9.55
C LEU A 144 2.04 1.98 -9.61
N ARG A 145 1.13 2.95 -9.84
CA ARG A 145 -0.30 2.67 -9.98
C ARG A 145 -0.58 1.93 -11.29
N PRO A 146 -1.44 0.89 -11.28
CA PRO A 146 -1.85 0.21 -12.52
C PRO A 146 -2.52 1.17 -13.52
N HIS A 147 -3.42 2.01 -13.01
CA HIS A 147 -4.20 2.96 -13.81
C HIS A 147 -4.10 4.39 -13.23
N PRO A 148 -3.16 5.22 -13.72
CA PRO A 148 -3.09 6.61 -13.31
C PRO A 148 -4.29 7.40 -13.87
N ASP A 149 -5.14 7.90 -12.98
CA ASP A 149 -6.25 8.79 -13.32
C ASP A 149 -5.78 10.26 -13.51
N PRO A 150 -6.65 11.17 -13.98
CA PRO A 150 -6.29 12.57 -14.14
C PRO A 150 -5.83 13.24 -12.84
N ALA A 151 -6.36 12.83 -11.69
CA ALA A 151 -5.97 13.34 -10.37
C ALA A 151 -4.53 12.91 -10.00
N THR A 152 -4.19 11.64 -10.26
CA THR A 152 -2.84 11.05 -10.12
C THR A 152 -1.86 11.81 -11.00
N THR A 153 -2.23 12.08 -12.25
CA THR A 153 -1.40 12.81 -13.21
C THR A 153 -1.16 14.25 -12.77
N ALA A 154 -2.21 14.96 -12.34
CA ALA A 154 -2.09 16.32 -11.82
C ALA A 154 -1.22 16.36 -10.54
N ARG A 155 -1.35 15.36 -9.68
CA ARG A 155 -0.55 15.21 -8.47
C ARG A 155 0.93 14.98 -8.80
N ALA A 156 1.23 14.08 -9.74
CA ALA A 156 2.58 13.80 -10.21
C ALA A 156 3.24 15.06 -10.80
N ARG A 157 2.52 15.80 -11.66
CA ARG A 157 2.95 17.11 -12.20
C ARG A 157 3.27 18.10 -11.09
N SER A 158 2.41 18.20 -10.08
CA SER A 158 2.62 19.11 -8.95
C SER A 158 3.86 18.74 -8.12
N LEU A 159 4.13 17.44 -7.92
CA LEU A 159 5.31 16.98 -7.19
C LEU A 159 6.59 17.23 -8.01
N ALA A 160 6.56 16.94 -9.31
CA ALA A 160 7.70 17.11 -10.22
C ALA A 160 8.12 18.58 -10.38
N ARG A 161 7.18 19.52 -10.29
CA ARG A 161 7.46 20.97 -10.33
C ARG A 161 7.91 21.55 -8.97
N GLY A 162 7.76 20.78 -7.90
CA GLY A 162 8.19 21.18 -6.55
C GLY A 162 9.63 20.79 -6.24
N PRO A 163 10.12 21.05 -5.02
CA PRO A 163 11.41 20.56 -4.57
C PRO A 163 11.37 19.02 -4.47
N LEU A 164 12.09 18.36 -5.39
CA LEU A 164 12.11 16.91 -5.54
C LEU A 164 13.56 16.42 -5.68
N ASP A 165 13.94 15.44 -4.87
CA ASP A 165 15.23 14.77 -4.98
C ASP A 165 15.14 13.64 -6.02
N TRP A 166 15.47 13.99 -7.26
CA TRP A 166 15.41 13.09 -8.41
C TRP A 166 16.46 11.97 -8.39
N ASP A 167 17.57 12.16 -7.68
CA ASP A 167 18.66 11.18 -7.60
C ASP A 167 18.32 10.06 -6.61
N ARG A 168 17.49 10.36 -5.61
CA ARG A 168 16.97 9.35 -4.67
C ARG A 168 15.94 8.41 -5.28
N LEU A 169 15.17 8.85 -6.28
CA LEU A 169 14.07 8.06 -6.83
C LEU A 169 14.53 6.71 -7.42
N PRO A 170 15.59 6.63 -8.27
CA PRO A 170 16.09 5.34 -8.77
C PRO A 170 16.63 4.43 -7.67
N ALA A 171 17.26 5.00 -6.63
CA ALA A 171 17.75 4.23 -5.49
C ALA A 171 16.60 3.62 -4.68
N ARG A 172 15.52 4.37 -4.49
CA ARG A 172 14.27 3.90 -3.88
C ARG A 172 13.57 2.85 -4.73
N ALA A 173 13.52 3.05 -6.05
CA ALA A 173 12.95 2.06 -6.96
C ALA A 173 13.72 0.73 -6.91
N LEU A 174 15.05 0.79 -6.83
CA LEU A 174 15.91 -0.39 -6.66
C LEU A 174 15.68 -1.07 -5.30
N GLU A 175 15.72 -0.31 -4.19
CA GLU A 175 15.46 -0.84 -2.84
C GLU A 175 14.06 -1.47 -2.73
N GLY A 176 13.08 -0.86 -3.40
CA GLY A 176 11.69 -1.32 -3.45
C GLY A 176 11.47 -2.51 -4.38
N GLN A 177 12.46 -2.85 -5.21
CA GLN A 177 12.40 -3.86 -6.27
C GLN A 177 11.30 -3.60 -7.29
N VAL A 178 11.17 -2.33 -7.70
CA VAL A 178 10.11 -1.81 -8.57
C VAL A 178 10.65 -0.95 -9.71
N GLY A 179 11.97 -0.97 -9.95
CA GLY A 179 12.65 -0.19 -10.98
C GLY A 179 12.02 -0.23 -12.38
N PRO A 180 11.83 -1.42 -12.97
CA PRO A 180 11.25 -1.53 -14.31
C PRO A 180 9.83 -0.95 -14.40
N LEU A 181 8.96 -1.27 -13.44
CA LEU A 181 7.59 -0.72 -13.37
C LEU A 181 7.60 0.80 -13.13
N ALA A 182 8.47 1.29 -12.24
CA ALA A 182 8.64 2.72 -11.98
C ALA A 182 9.07 3.49 -13.23
N TRP A 183 9.95 2.91 -14.05
CA TRP A 183 10.33 3.51 -15.34
C TRP A 183 9.12 3.67 -16.26
N GLN A 184 8.34 2.61 -16.44
CA GLN A 184 7.17 2.62 -17.32
C GLN A 184 6.13 3.64 -16.86
N GLY A 185 5.75 3.61 -15.57
CA GLY A 185 4.73 4.50 -15.05
C GLY A 185 5.19 5.96 -14.95
N LEU A 186 6.46 6.21 -14.61
CA LEU A 186 6.99 7.58 -14.60
C LEU A 186 7.03 8.17 -16.01
N LYS A 187 7.38 7.37 -17.03
CA LYS A 187 7.32 7.78 -18.44
C LYS A 187 5.89 8.13 -18.88
N ALA A 188 4.91 7.31 -18.47
CA ALA A 188 3.50 7.57 -18.77
C ALA A 188 3.00 8.85 -18.09
N LEU A 189 3.32 9.03 -16.79
CA LEU A 189 2.96 10.22 -16.02
C LEU A 189 3.64 11.48 -16.55
N ALA A 190 4.91 11.42 -16.94
CA ALA A 190 5.63 12.56 -17.51
C ALA A 190 4.97 13.04 -18.81
N ARG A 191 4.57 12.10 -19.68
CA ARG A 191 3.87 12.40 -20.93
C ARG A 191 2.49 13.00 -20.71
N ALA A 192 1.66 12.38 -19.87
CA ALA A 192 0.30 12.88 -19.59
C ALA A 192 0.33 14.17 -18.74
N GLY A 193 1.30 14.23 -17.85
CA GLY A 193 1.51 15.28 -16.87
C GLY A 193 2.40 16.42 -17.36
N ASP A 194 2.84 16.44 -18.61
CA ASP A 194 3.64 17.54 -19.18
C ASP A 194 4.72 18.07 -18.20
N PHE A 195 5.58 17.14 -17.78
CA PHE A 195 6.76 17.42 -16.96
C PHE A 195 7.93 16.56 -17.42
N GLU A 196 9.14 17.05 -17.19
CA GLU A 196 10.36 16.34 -17.60
C GLU A 196 10.94 15.50 -16.47
N VAL A 197 11.44 14.31 -16.82
CA VAL A 197 12.25 13.48 -15.93
C VAL A 197 13.71 13.77 -16.25
N PRO A 198 14.56 14.15 -15.27
CA PRO A 198 15.97 14.39 -15.51
C PRO A 198 16.67 13.21 -16.18
N ALA A 199 17.59 13.52 -17.09
CA ALA A 199 18.28 12.52 -17.90
C ALA A 199 19.03 11.47 -17.04
N SER A 200 19.61 11.87 -15.91
CA SER A 200 20.28 10.96 -14.96
C SER A 200 19.32 9.94 -14.36
N THR A 201 18.16 10.40 -13.87
CA THR A 201 17.09 9.57 -13.32
C THR A 201 16.54 8.62 -14.38
N ALA A 202 16.21 9.14 -15.56
CA ALA A 202 15.69 8.34 -16.67
C ALA A 202 16.69 7.26 -17.10
N ALA A 203 17.97 7.60 -17.26
CA ALA A 203 19.02 6.64 -17.60
C ALA A 203 19.17 5.54 -16.53
N SER A 204 19.10 5.91 -15.23
CA SER A 204 19.21 4.96 -14.13
C SER A 204 18.05 3.97 -14.08
N LEU A 205 16.81 4.46 -14.18
CA LEU A 205 15.61 3.62 -14.24
C LEU A 205 15.56 2.74 -15.50
N ARG A 206 15.97 3.28 -16.65
CA ARG A 206 16.07 2.52 -17.89
C ARG A 206 17.09 1.38 -17.78
N ARG A 207 18.24 1.59 -17.12
CA ARG A 207 19.20 0.50 -16.85
C ARG A 207 18.59 -0.60 -15.97
N GLN A 208 17.84 -0.23 -14.94
CA GLN A 208 17.12 -1.20 -14.10
C GLN A 208 16.08 -1.99 -14.90
N HIS A 209 15.34 -1.34 -15.81
CA HIS A 209 14.39 -1.98 -16.72
C HIS A 209 15.09 -2.98 -17.65
N ILE A 210 16.15 -2.57 -18.34
CA ILE A 210 16.93 -3.44 -19.24
C ILE A 210 17.48 -4.66 -18.49
N ALA A 211 18.08 -4.44 -17.30
CA ALA A 211 18.59 -5.52 -16.47
C ALA A 211 17.46 -6.50 -16.06
N GLY A 212 16.28 -5.98 -15.71
CA GLY A 212 15.09 -6.78 -15.41
C GLY A 212 14.63 -7.63 -16.60
N THR A 213 14.59 -7.07 -17.81
CA THR A 213 14.21 -7.79 -19.03
C THR A 213 15.17 -8.94 -19.35
N LEU A 214 16.49 -8.69 -19.27
CA LEU A 214 17.49 -9.74 -19.51
C LEU A 214 17.35 -10.86 -18.48
N ARG A 215 17.18 -10.49 -17.21
CA ARG A 215 16.97 -11.44 -16.13
C ARG A 215 15.72 -12.31 -16.33
N TRP A 216 14.65 -11.73 -16.85
CA TRP A 216 13.43 -12.50 -17.15
C TRP A 216 13.65 -13.55 -18.22
N ARG A 217 14.34 -13.22 -19.30
CA ARG A 217 14.64 -14.19 -20.36
C ARG A 217 15.42 -15.38 -19.83
N GLU A 218 16.37 -15.15 -18.93
CA GLU A 218 17.12 -16.23 -18.26
C GLU A 218 16.20 -17.10 -17.40
N VAL A 219 15.34 -16.46 -16.59
CA VAL A 219 14.37 -17.14 -15.72
C VAL A 219 13.35 -17.94 -16.52
N GLU A 220 12.85 -17.41 -17.64
CA GLU A 220 11.91 -18.11 -18.52
C GLU A 220 12.55 -19.36 -19.13
N GLY A 221 13.79 -19.25 -19.63
CA GLY A 221 14.50 -20.43 -20.16
C GLY A 221 14.70 -21.53 -19.12
N ILE A 222 15.02 -21.15 -17.87
CA ILE A 222 15.16 -22.11 -16.76
C ILE A 222 13.80 -22.73 -16.40
N ARG A 223 12.75 -21.91 -16.30
CA ARG A 223 11.37 -22.36 -16.01
C ARG A 223 10.92 -23.36 -17.07
N ASP A 224 11.08 -23.03 -18.34
CA ASP A 224 10.56 -23.87 -19.44
C ASP A 224 11.32 -25.21 -19.52
N ALA A 225 12.63 -25.21 -19.26
CA ALA A 225 13.40 -26.45 -19.12
C ALA A 225 12.90 -27.32 -17.95
N ILE A 226 12.61 -26.71 -16.79
CA ILE A 226 12.05 -27.42 -15.64
C ILE A 226 10.67 -28.01 -15.97
N LEU A 227 9.80 -27.22 -16.59
CA LEU A 227 8.44 -27.65 -16.94
C LEU A 227 8.46 -28.78 -17.96
N ALA A 228 9.37 -28.75 -18.94
CA ALA A 228 9.52 -29.84 -19.91
C ALA A 228 9.88 -31.16 -19.20
N ARG A 229 10.86 -31.14 -18.30
CA ARG A 229 11.30 -32.32 -17.53
C ARG A 229 10.20 -32.87 -16.62
N LEU A 230 9.41 -31.99 -16.00
CA LEU A 230 8.30 -32.40 -15.14
C LEU A 230 7.12 -32.93 -15.98
N ALA A 231 6.85 -32.36 -17.15
CA ALA A 231 5.84 -32.85 -18.09
C ALA A 231 6.20 -34.25 -18.61
N GLU A 232 7.46 -34.50 -18.99
CA GLU A 232 7.96 -35.83 -19.38
C GLU A 232 7.78 -36.87 -18.27
N ALA A 233 7.91 -36.45 -17.00
CA ALA A 233 7.69 -37.29 -15.83
C ALA A 233 6.20 -37.45 -15.45
N GLY A 234 5.28 -36.80 -16.18
CA GLY A 234 3.84 -36.80 -15.89
C GLY A 234 3.48 -36.07 -14.60
N ILE A 235 4.27 -35.08 -14.18
CA ILE A 235 4.10 -34.34 -12.92
C ILE A 235 3.43 -33.00 -13.22
N ALA A 236 2.26 -32.78 -12.62
CA ALA A 236 1.58 -31.49 -12.70
C ALA A 236 2.28 -30.44 -11.82
N VAL A 237 2.33 -29.21 -12.31
CA VAL A 237 3.03 -28.09 -11.65
C VAL A 237 2.07 -26.92 -11.49
N LEU A 238 2.13 -26.27 -10.33
CA LEU A 238 1.44 -25.02 -10.03
C LEU A 238 2.47 -23.91 -9.80
N ALA A 239 2.44 -22.85 -10.61
CA ALA A 239 3.21 -21.65 -10.33
C ALA A 239 2.54 -20.86 -9.20
N HIS A 240 3.31 -20.35 -8.25
CA HIS A 240 2.77 -19.50 -7.18
C HIS A 240 3.56 -18.18 -7.09
N LYS A 241 3.03 -17.23 -6.32
CA LYS A 241 3.67 -15.93 -6.03
C LYS A 241 4.15 -15.24 -7.30
N GLY A 242 5.46 -15.03 -7.42
CA GLY A 242 6.05 -14.25 -8.48
C GLY A 242 5.93 -14.89 -9.86
N ALA A 243 6.00 -16.22 -9.91
CA ALA A 243 5.80 -16.97 -11.14
C ALA A 243 4.34 -16.88 -11.62
N ALA A 244 3.37 -17.01 -10.71
CA ALA A 244 1.95 -16.84 -11.04
C ALA A 244 1.63 -15.41 -11.51
N LEU A 245 2.11 -14.39 -10.79
CA LEU A 245 1.90 -12.98 -11.11
C LEU A 245 2.41 -12.60 -12.50
N ALA A 246 3.58 -13.10 -12.88
CA ALA A 246 4.16 -12.81 -14.19
C ALA A 246 3.33 -13.35 -15.35
N LEU A 247 2.57 -14.43 -15.12
CA LEU A 247 1.74 -15.07 -16.13
C LEU A 247 0.31 -14.54 -16.17
N THR A 248 -0.18 -13.96 -15.07
CA THR A 248 -1.62 -13.65 -14.90
C THR A 248 -1.92 -12.17 -14.68
N VAL A 249 -0.95 -11.38 -14.22
CA VAL A 249 -1.18 -9.99 -13.78
C VAL A 249 -0.43 -8.99 -14.65
N TYR A 250 0.86 -9.22 -14.90
CA TYR A 250 1.67 -8.27 -15.64
C TYR A 250 1.62 -8.54 -17.15
N ALA A 251 1.11 -7.59 -17.92
CA ALA A 251 1.06 -7.70 -19.39
C ALA A 251 2.45 -7.83 -20.03
N ASP A 252 3.45 -7.17 -19.44
CA ASP A 252 4.87 -7.39 -19.76
C ASP A 252 5.54 -8.00 -18.52
N PRO A 253 5.87 -9.31 -18.51
CA PRO A 253 6.53 -9.95 -17.39
C PRO A 253 7.81 -9.21 -16.96
N ALA A 254 8.53 -8.60 -17.93
CA ALA A 254 9.79 -7.92 -17.70
C ALA A 254 9.72 -6.75 -16.71
N VAL A 255 8.52 -6.21 -16.45
CA VAL A 255 8.33 -5.06 -15.55
C VAL A 255 8.38 -5.45 -14.06
N ARG A 256 8.27 -6.74 -13.75
CA ARG A 256 8.28 -7.26 -12.39
C ARG A 256 9.57 -8.04 -12.12
N ILE A 257 10.57 -7.46 -11.44
CA ILE A 257 11.87 -8.14 -11.21
C ILE A 257 11.72 -9.61 -10.75
N ALA A 258 12.20 -10.55 -11.57
CA ALA A 258 12.31 -11.96 -11.24
C ALA A 258 13.52 -12.22 -10.33
N ALA A 259 13.27 -12.87 -9.20
CA ALA A 259 14.32 -13.31 -8.27
C ALA A 259 14.35 -14.83 -8.18
N ASP A 260 13.17 -15.40 -7.90
CA ASP A 260 12.98 -16.82 -7.61
C ASP A 260 11.93 -17.41 -8.57
N ILE A 261 12.10 -18.69 -8.93
CA ILE A 261 11.15 -19.50 -9.68
C ILE A 261 10.38 -20.34 -8.67
N ASP A 262 9.24 -19.78 -8.25
CA ASP A 262 8.32 -20.32 -7.24
C ASP A 262 7.35 -21.33 -7.90
N LEU A 263 7.66 -22.63 -7.81
CA LEU A 263 6.80 -23.71 -8.33
C LEU A 263 6.41 -24.66 -7.21
N SER A 264 5.18 -25.15 -7.26
CA SER A 264 4.64 -26.17 -6.37
C SER A 264 4.30 -27.43 -7.16
N VAL A 265 4.53 -28.57 -6.52
CA VAL A 265 4.07 -29.89 -6.98
C VAL A 265 3.27 -30.55 -5.85
N ARG A 266 2.45 -31.55 -6.19
CA ARG A 266 1.76 -32.35 -5.16
C ARG A 266 2.77 -33.07 -4.28
N ASP A 267 2.48 -33.20 -2.99
CA ASP A 267 3.41 -33.79 -2.02
C ASP A 267 3.82 -35.22 -2.40
N ALA A 268 2.90 -36.00 -2.98
CA ALA A 268 3.15 -37.35 -3.48
C ALA A 268 4.19 -37.39 -4.62
N ASP A 269 4.29 -36.32 -5.42
CA ASP A 269 5.21 -36.24 -6.56
C ASP A 269 6.51 -35.52 -6.23
N ARG A 270 6.65 -34.97 -5.01
CA ARG A 270 7.78 -34.11 -4.64
C ARG A 270 9.14 -34.77 -4.87
N SER A 271 9.35 -35.98 -4.37
CA SER A 271 10.64 -36.67 -4.54
C SER A 271 10.95 -37.00 -6.00
N ARG A 272 9.91 -37.32 -6.79
CA ARG A 272 10.05 -37.57 -8.23
C ARG A 272 10.40 -36.28 -8.98
N ALA A 273 9.76 -35.17 -8.62
CA ALA A 273 10.00 -33.85 -9.19
C ALA A 273 11.43 -33.38 -8.90
N GLU A 274 11.86 -33.47 -7.64
CA GLU A 274 13.22 -33.10 -7.22
C GLU A 274 14.30 -33.90 -7.98
N ALA A 275 14.06 -35.21 -8.20
CA ALA A 275 14.96 -36.06 -8.98
C ALA A 275 14.95 -35.71 -10.48
N ALA A 276 13.78 -35.39 -11.04
CA ALA A 276 13.63 -35.12 -12.48
C ALA A 276 14.40 -33.87 -12.94
N VAL A 277 14.59 -32.89 -12.04
CA VAL A 277 15.24 -31.59 -12.35
C VAL A 277 16.61 -31.42 -11.68
N ALA A 278 17.15 -32.49 -11.07
CA ALA A 278 18.36 -32.42 -10.25
C ALA A 278 19.57 -31.89 -11.05
N ASP A 279 19.73 -32.33 -12.29
CA ASP A 279 20.78 -31.90 -13.21
C ASP A 279 20.72 -30.40 -13.52
N ILE A 280 19.51 -29.86 -13.76
CA ILE A 280 19.28 -28.43 -13.97
C ILE A 280 19.67 -27.65 -12.71
N ARG A 281 19.22 -28.10 -11.53
CA ARG A 281 19.53 -27.44 -10.26
C ARG A 281 21.04 -27.46 -9.97
N ASP A 282 21.70 -28.57 -10.25
CA ASP A 282 23.14 -28.70 -10.06
C ASP A 282 23.92 -27.83 -11.06
N ALA A 283 23.45 -27.71 -12.30
CA ALA A 283 24.04 -26.80 -13.28
C ALA A 283 23.94 -25.33 -12.82
N LEU A 284 22.79 -24.92 -12.28
CA LEU A 284 22.63 -23.57 -11.70
C LEU A 284 23.57 -23.33 -10.51
N VAL A 285 23.73 -24.32 -9.63
CA VAL A 285 24.68 -24.24 -8.50
C VAL A 285 26.13 -24.13 -8.99
N ARG A 286 26.52 -24.90 -10.02
CA ARG A 286 27.87 -24.81 -10.59
C ARG A 286 28.12 -23.46 -11.27
N ALA A 287 27.13 -22.94 -12.00
CA ALA A 287 27.23 -21.66 -12.70
C ALA A 287 27.30 -20.48 -11.73
N ASN A 288 26.66 -20.58 -10.56
CA ASN A 288 26.75 -19.57 -9.51
C ASN A 288 26.75 -20.22 -8.11
N PRO A 289 27.93 -20.54 -7.56
CA PRO A 289 28.07 -21.17 -6.25
C PRO A 289 27.46 -20.32 -5.11
N ASP A 290 27.53 -18.99 -5.26
CA ASP A 290 26.89 -18.02 -4.36
C ASP A 290 25.43 -17.77 -4.75
N ARG A 291 24.67 -18.84 -5.03
CA ARG A 291 23.27 -18.75 -5.47
C ARG A 291 22.39 -17.85 -4.62
N ARG A 292 22.66 -17.72 -3.30
CA ARG A 292 21.94 -16.84 -2.35
C ARG A 292 22.31 -15.36 -2.46
N ALA A 293 23.30 -15.01 -3.28
CA ALA A 293 23.61 -13.63 -3.61
C ALA A 293 22.53 -13.05 -4.54
N PRO A 294 22.33 -11.72 -4.56
CA PRO A 294 21.26 -11.07 -5.34
C PRO A 294 21.24 -11.36 -6.85
N ALA A 295 22.33 -11.94 -7.39
CA ALA A 295 22.47 -12.30 -8.81
C ALA A 295 22.20 -13.78 -9.12
N GLY A 296 22.01 -14.66 -8.12
CA GLY A 296 21.77 -16.09 -8.35
C GLY A 296 20.32 -16.40 -8.71
N HIS A 297 20.08 -17.41 -9.54
CA HIS A 297 18.74 -17.91 -9.85
C HIS A 297 18.35 -18.96 -8.81
N HIS A 298 17.20 -18.76 -8.15
CA HIS A 298 16.66 -19.73 -7.21
C HIS A 298 15.48 -20.48 -7.82
N VAL A 299 15.53 -21.81 -7.76
CA VAL A 299 14.41 -22.68 -8.10
C VAL A 299 13.90 -23.29 -6.80
N GLU A 300 12.67 -22.94 -6.45
CA GLU A 300 11.94 -23.51 -5.31
C GLU A 300 10.89 -24.47 -5.85
N LEU A 301 11.04 -25.76 -5.50
CA LEU A 301 10.05 -26.80 -5.77
C LEU A 301 9.39 -27.16 -4.44
N ASP A 302 8.21 -26.60 -4.22
CA ASP A 302 7.55 -26.62 -2.93
C ASP A 302 6.45 -27.69 -2.84
N GLY A 303 6.52 -28.49 -1.78
CA GLY A 303 5.37 -29.24 -1.27
C GLY A 303 4.54 -28.39 -0.32
N THR A 304 3.31 -28.80 0.00
CA THR A 304 2.33 -28.00 0.76
C THR A 304 2.79 -27.61 2.17
N ALA A 305 3.73 -28.37 2.75
CA ALA A 305 4.35 -28.08 4.04
C ALA A 305 5.54 -27.09 3.97
N HIS A 306 5.87 -26.55 2.80
CA HIS A 306 6.97 -25.60 2.65
C HIS A 306 6.68 -24.28 3.36
N HIS A 307 7.71 -23.67 3.93
CA HIS A 307 7.59 -22.46 4.73
C HIS A 307 6.96 -21.30 3.95
N ASP A 308 7.21 -21.23 2.66
CA ASP A 308 6.70 -20.17 1.83
C ASP A 308 5.24 -20.40 1.37
N LEU A 309 4.71 -21.60 1.63
CA LEU A 309 3.32 -22.03 1.44
C LEU A 309 2.54 -22.17 2.76
N GLU A 310 3.22 -22.17 3.92
CA GLU A 310 2.61 -22.44 5.23
C GLU A 310 2.68 -21.21 6.16
N PRO A 311 1.65 -20.34 6.16
CA PRO A 311 1.64 -19.11 6.94
C PRO A 311 1.66 -19.37 8.45
N SER A 312 1.25 -20.57 8.91
CA SER A 312 1.26 -20.94 10.33
C SER A 312 2.66 -21.10 10.91
N LEU A 313 3.69 -21.31 10.08
CA LEU A 313 5.10 -21.31 10.53
C LEU A 313 5.59 -19.91 10.91
N PHE A 314 4.83 -18.86 10.56
CA PHE A 314 5.24 -17.47 10.76
C PHE A 314 4.19 -16.73 11.59
N GLY A 315 4.59 -16.24 12.76
CA GLY A 315 3.73 -15.46 13.64
C GLY A 315 3.64 -16.05 15.05
N GLY A 316 3.01 -15.33 15.95
CA GLY A 316 2.81 -15.76 17.33
C GLY A 316 1.70 -14.96 18.01
N GLY A 317 1.10 -15.52 19.05
CA GLY A 317 0.02 -14.87 19.80
C GLY A 317 -1.16 -14.47 18.91
N ARG A 318 -1.63 -13.23 19.05
CA ARG A 318 -2.84 -12.72 18.37
C ARG A 318 -2.71 -12.51 16.86
N TRP A 319 -1.53 -12.75 16.28
CA TRP A 319 -1.25 -12.64 14.85
C TRP A 319 -0.85 -13.99 14.21
N ALA A 320 -1.06 -15.09 14.94
CA ALA A 320 -0.89 -16.43 14.42
C ALA A 320 -1.89 -16.70 13.29
N ALA A 321 -1.39 -17.26 12.20
CA ALA A 321 -2.19 -17.69 11.06
C ALA A 321 -2.34 -19.22 11.06
N GLY A 322 -3.40 -19.70 10.43
CA GLY A 322 -3.63 -21.11 10.15
C GLY A 322 -3.09 -21.53 8.78
N ARG A 323 -3.23 -22.83 8.48
CA ARG A 323 -2.87 -23.42 7.19
C ARG A 323 -3.87 -23.02 6.10
N LEU A 324 -3.36 -22.71 4.91
CA LEU A 324 -4.19 -22.56 3.71
C LEU A 324 -4.68 -23.93 3.22
N ASP A 325 -5.84 -23.96 2.58
CA ASP A 325 -6.35 -25.14 1.89
C ASP A 325 -5.66 -25.33 0.53
N TRP A 326 -4.45 -25.88 0.55
CA TRP A 326 -3.66 -26.09 -0.68
C TRP A 326 -4.30 -27.10 -1.63
N GLU A 327 -4.95 -28.14 -1.13
CA GLU A 327 -5.66 -29.09 -1.99
C GLU A 327 -6.79 -28.37 -2.76
N GLY A 328 -7.60 -27.57 -2.07
CA GLY A 328 -8.62 -26.75 -2.73
C GLY A 328 -8.04 -25.73 -3.72
N ILE A 329 -6.90 -25.10 -3.40
CA ILE A 329 -6.20 -24.21 -4.33
C ILE A 329 -5.77 -24.97 -5.59
N TRP A 330 -5.24 -26.20 -5.45
CA TRP A 330 -4.84 -27.04 -6.58
C TRP A 330 -6.02 -27.50 -7.44
N GLU A 331 -7.16 -27.81 -6.81
CA GLU A 331 -8.40 -28.21 -7.49
C GLU A 331 -8.99 -27.06 -8.31
N ARG A 332 -9.02 -25.85 -7.75
CA ARG A 332 -9.55 -24.64 -8.41
C ARG A 332 -8.56 -23.99 -9.39
N ALA A 333 -7.29 -24.40 -9.38
CA ALA A 333 -6.26 -23.79 -10.19
C ALA A 333 -6.61 -23.80 -11.69
N GLU A 334 -6.32 -22.69 -12.35
CA GLU A 334 -6.54 -22.51 -13.78
C GLU A 334 -5.31 -22.95 -14.55
N THR A 335 -5.49 -23.53 -15.74
CA THR A 335 -4.38 -23.93 -16.61
C THR A 335 -4.07 -22.80 -17.58
N VAL A 336 -2.83 -22.33 -17.56
CA VAL A 336 -2.24 -21.51 -18.61
C VAL A 336 -1.24 -22.34 -19.42
N HIS A 337 -0.92 -21.87 -20.62
CA HIS A 337 0.08 -22.50 -21.47
C HIS A 337 1.27 -21.56 -21.59
N VAL A 338 2.47 -22.08 -21.31
CA VAL A 338 3.72 -21.33 -21.38
C VAL A 338 4.65 -21.92 -22.44
N GLY A 339 5.40 -21.06 -23.11
CA GLY A 339 6.20 -21.39 -24.30
C GLY A 339 5.90 -20.43 -25.45
N ASP A 340 6.77 -20.41 -26.46
CA ASP A 340 6.53 -19.65 -27.69
C ASP A 340 5.42 -20.32 -28.51
N SER A 341 4.62 -19.56 -29.27
CA SER A 341 3.65 -20.13 -30.21
C SER A 341 4.30 -21.03 -31.25
N ASP A 342 5.58 -20.78 -31.54
CA ASP A 342 6.39 -21.55 -32.49
C ASP A 342 7.09 -22.78 -31.84
N THR A 343 6.98 -22.96 -30.51
CA THR A 343 7.56 -24.08 -29.77
C THR A 343 6.49 -24.88 -29.01
N THR A 344 6.89 -25.94 -28.30
CA THR A 344 5.96 -26.76 -27.51
C THR A 344 5.37 -25.95 -26.35
N GLN A 345 4.07 -25.71 -26.38
CA GLN A 345 3.35 -25.12 -25.27
C GLN A 345 3.18 -26.13 -24.12
N LEU A 346 3.67 -25.78 -22.94
CA LEU A 346 3.59 -26.61 -21.75
C LEU A 346 2.46 -26.13 -20.84
N PRO A 347 1.61 -27.04 -20.33
CA PRO A 347 0.56 -26.68 -19.39
C PRO A 347 1.16 -26.35 -18.03
N LEU A 348 0.73 -25.24 -17.44
CA LEU A 348 1.12 -24.80 -16.11
C LEU A 348 -0.12 -24.35 -15.35
N ARG A 349 -0.30 -24.83 -14.12
CA ARG A 349 -1.39 -24.37 -13.28
C ARG A 349 -1.02 -23.05 -12.59
N VAL A 350 -1.99 -22.17 -12.44
CA VAL A 350 -1.90 -20.94 -11.65
C VAL A 350 -3.09 -20.86 -10.70
N PRO A 351 -2.95 -20.26 -9.50
CA PRO A 351 -4.08 -20.08 -8.59
C PRO A 351 -5.22 -19.34 -9.29
N ALA A 352 -6.46 -19.76 -9.02
CA ALA A 352 -7.63 -18.99 -9.40
C ALA A 352 -7.55 -17.56 -8.80
N PRO A 353 -8.23 -16.56 -9.38
CA PRO A 353 -8.16 -15.16 -8.93
C PRO A 353 -8.27 -14.95 -7.41
N THR A 354 -9.26 -15.58 -6.76
CA THR A 354 -9.46 -15.53 -5.31
C THR A 354 -8.26 -16.10 -4.54
N ASP A 355 -7.75 -17.24 -4.97
CA ASP A 355 -6.62 -17.94 -4.35
C ASP A 355 -5.28 -17.20 -4.59
N LEU A 356 -5.13 -16.53 -5.74
CA LEU A 356 -3.99 -15.66 -6.03
C LEU A 356 -3.91 -14.53 -5.01
N VAL A 357 -5.00 -13.79 -4.78
CA VAL A 357 -5.03 -12.70 -3.79
C VAL A 357 -4.75 -13.24 -2.37
N LEU A 358 -5.36 -14.36 -2.01
CA LEU A 358 -5.15 -15.02 -0.71
C LEU A 358 -3.67 -15.37 -0.47
N THR A 359 -3.02 -16.02 -1.44
CA THR A 359 -1.61 -16.43 -1.34
C THR A 359 -0.65 -15.25 -1.32
N LEU A 360 -0.97 -14.14 -2.01
CA LEU A 360 -0.20 -12.90 -1.94
C LEU A 360 -0.30 -12.22 -0.57
N VAL A 361 -1.50 -12.19 0.03
CA VAL A 361 -1.68 -11.71 1.41
C VAL A 361 -0.89 -12.56 2.39
N ALA A 362 -0.95 -13.88 2.26
CA ALA A 362 -0.20 -14.81 3.09
C ALA A 362 1.31 -14.56 3.03
N ASN A 363 1.85 -14.31 1.83
CA ASN A 363 3.28 -14.11 1.59
C ASN A 363 3.79 -12.69 1.95
N GLY A 364 3.09 -11.64 1.51
CA GLY A 364 3.58 -10.26 1.58
C GLY A 364 3.76 -9.73 3.01
N VAL A 365 3.03 -10.29 3.95
CA VAL A 365 3.00 -9.85 5.35
C VAL A 365 4.12 -10.51 6.18
N ARG A 366 4.60 -11.68 5.76
CA ARG A 366 5.75 -12.39 6.39
C ARG A 366 7.00 -11.54 6.47
N ARG A 367 7.20 -10.59 5.53
CA ARG A 367 8.40 -9.74 5.44
C ARG A 367 8.17 -8.30 5.92
N GLY A 368 7.03 -8.02 6.59
CA GLY A 368 6.73 -6.69 7.13
C GLY A 368 6.47 -5.64 6.06
N PHE A 369 5.82 -6.06 4.96
CA PHE A 369 5.54 -5.22 3.79
C PHE A 369 6.81 -4.61 3.18
N SER A 370 7.88 -5.42 3.13
CA SER A 370 9.16 -5.09 2.53
C SER A 370 9.66 -6.30 1.74
N PRO A 371 10.17 -6.14 0.51
CA PRO A 371 10.29 -4.87 -0.23
C PRO A 371 8.93 -4.30 -0.65
N LEU A 372 8.92 -3.04 -1.12
CA LEU A 372 7.71 -2.34 -1.59
C LEU A 372 6.94 -3.16 -2.63
N ARG A 373 7.65 -3.90 -3.48
CA ARG A 373 7.11 -4.85 -4.46
C ARG A 373 5.99 -5.73 -3.92
N ALA A 374 6.04 -6.19 -2.67
CA ALA A 374 5.00 -7.08 -2.13
C ALA A 374 3.60 -6.44 -2.09
N VAL A 375 3.52 -5.13 -1.82
CA VAL A 375 2.24 -4.38 -1.83
C VAL A 375 1.86 -3.99 -3.26
N VAL A 376 2.86 -3.71 -4.10
CA VAL A 376 2.64 -3.43 -5.53
C VAL A 376 2.04 -4.64 -6.24
N ASP A 377 2.65 -5.81 -6.08
CA ASP A 377 2.18 -7.08 -6.62
C ASP A 377 0.72 -7.35 -6.21
N LEU A 378 0.37 -7.11 -4.94
CA LEU A 378 -1.01 -7.27 -4.45
C LEU A 378 -1.98 -6.28 -5.11
N ALA A 379 -1.61 -5.01 -5.23
CA ALA A 379 -2.47 -4.01 -5.86
C ALA A 379 -2.69 -4.28 -7.35
N HIS A 380 -1.62 -4.66 -8.07
CA HIS A 380 -1.71 -5.02 -9.48
C HIS A 380 -2.52 -6.31 -9.68
N ALA A 381 -2.41 -7.29 -8.78
CA ALA A 381 -3.26 -8.48 -8.85
C ALA A 381 -4.74 -8.14 -8.67
N ILE A 382 -5.07 -7.33 -7.67
CA ILE A 382 -6.46 -6.89 -7.43
C ILE A 382 -6.99 -6.11 -8.63
N ASP A 383 -6.19 -5.24 -9.24
CA ASP A 383 -6.57 -4.49 -10.43
C ASP A 383 -6.80 -5.41 -11.64
N ALA A 384 -5.92 -6.37 -11.88
CA ALA A 384 -5.99 -7.25 -13.04
C ALA A 384 -7.11 -8.30 -12.97
N VAL A 385 -7.40 -8.83 -11.76
CA VAL A 385 -8.36 -9.94 -11.60
C VAL A 385 -9.53 -9.65 -10.68
N GLY A 386 -9.66 -8.42 -10.17
CA GLY A 386 -10.62 -8.03 -9.12
C GLY A 386 -12.09 -8.34 -9.44
N ASP A 387 -12.49 -8.21 -10.71
CA ASP A 387 -13.84 -8.54 -11.17
C ASP A 387 -14.16 -10.05 -11.09
N ARG A 388 -13.13 -10.89 -11.04
CA ARG A 388 -13.23 -12.35 -10.93
C ARG A 388 -12.94 -12.85 -9.51
N VAL A 389 -12.60 -11.96 -8.59
CA VAL A 389 -12.36 -12.32 -7.18
C VAL A 389 -13.70 -12.52 -6.49
N ASP A 390 -13.91 -13.72 -5.95
CA ASP A 390 -14.97 -13.96 -4.98
C ASP A 390 -14.54 -13.37 -3.62
N TRP A 391 -14.95 -12.13 -3.40
CA TRP A 391 -14.59 -11.37 -2.20
C TRP A 391 -15.21 -11.95 -0.91
N GLU A 392 -16.35 -12.63 -1.00
CA GLU A 392 -17.00 -13.27 0.14
C GLU A 392 -16.23 -14.55 0.54
N ALA A 393 -15.90 -15.39 -0.44
CA ALA A 393 -15.07 -16.56 -0.21
C ALA A 393 -13.67 -16.19 0.32
N LEU A 394 -13.04 -15.14 -0.25
CA LEU A 394 -11.77 -14.62 0.25
C LEU A 394 -11.88 -14.19 1.71
N ALA A 395 -12.91 -13.41 2.08
CA ALA A 395 -13.11 -12.95 3.45
C ALA A 395 -13.33 -14.13 4.42
N ALA A 396 -14.13 -15.13 4.02
CA ALA A 396 -14.36 -16.33 4.82
C ALA A 396 -13.07 -17.12 5.07
N GLU A 397 -12.25 -17.29 4.02
CA GLU A 397 -10.98 -18.01 4.12
C GLU A 397 -9.93 -17.26 4.95
N LEU A 398 -9.87 -15.93 4.81
CA LEU A 398 -9.04 -15.07 5.65
C LEU A 398 -9.43 -15.15 7.13
N ALA A 399 -10.73 -15.23 7.43
CA ALA A 399 -11.22 -15.39 8.80
C ALA A 399 -10.89 -16.79 9.35
N ARG A 400 -11.17 -17.86 8.56
CA ARG A 400 -10.87 -19.26 8.92
C ARG A 400 -9.40 -19.45 9.27
N THR A 401 -8.52 -18.81 8.51
CA THR A 401 -7.06 -18.89 8.65
C THR A 401 -6.46 -17.81 9.57
N ARG A 402 -7.27 -16.90 10.14
CA ARG A 402 -6.80 -15.72 10.90
C ARG A 402 -5.78 -14.85 10.14
N LEU A 403 -5.84 -14.89 8.80
CA LEU A 403 -5.11 -14.00 7.92
C LEU A 403 -5.82 -12.64 7.75
N ASP A 404 -7.07 -12.53 8.19
CA ASP A 404 -7.88 -11.30 8.24
C ASP A 404 -7.11 -10.04 8.69
N ARG A 405 -6.32 -10.12 9.76
CA ARG A 405 -5.54 -8.97 10.26
C ARG A 405 -4.39 -8.60 9.33
N ARG A 406 -3.78 -9.61 8.68
CA ARG A 406 -2.72 -9.43 7.69
C ARG A 406 -3.28 -8.82 6.42
N ALA A 407 -4.44 -9.32 5.98
CA ALA A 407 -5.20 -8.81 4.86
C ALA A 407 -5.56 -7.34 5.08
N TRP A 408 -6.19 -7.00 6.21
CA TRP A 408 -6.57 -5.62 6.55
C TRP A 408 -5.42 -4.62 6.36
N LEU A 409 -4.21 -5.01 6.78
CA LEU A 409 -3.01 -4.19 6.58
C LEU A 409 -2.56 -4.14 5.12
N ALA A 410 -2.37 -5.30 4.49
CA ALA A 410 -1.85 -5.38 3.14
C ALA A 410 -2.78 -4.69 2.12
N LEU A 411 -4.07 -4.98 2.22
CA LEU A 411 -5.15 -4.36 1.43
C LEU A 411 -5.25 -2.87 1.72
N GLY A 412 -5.20 -2.46 3.00
CA GLY A 412 -5.17 -1.05 3.36
C GLY A 412 -3.98 -0.29 2.76
N LEU A 413 -2.79 -0.90 2.70
CA LEU A 413 -1.62 -0.32 2.04
C LEU A 413 -1.76 -0.31 0.51
N ALA A 414 -2.27 -1.37 -0.09
CA ALA A 414 -2.52 -1.44 -1.54
C ALA A 414 -3.49 -0.33 -1.98
N ARG A 415 -4.58 -0.11 -1.25
CA ARG A 415 -5.52 1.00 -1.48
C ARG A 415 -4.86 2.35 -1.25
N ASP A 416 -4.22 2.56 -0.10
CA ASP A 416 -3.69 3.87 0.28
C ASP A 416 -2.53 4.33 -0.63
N TRP A 417 -1.66 3.40 -1.04
CA TRP A 417 -0.50 3.72 -1.88
C TRP A 417 -0.85 3.72 -3.36
N LEU A 418 -1.59 2.72 -3.81
CA LEU A 418 -1.74 2.43 -5.23
C LEU A 418 -3.17 2.58 -5.76
N GLY A 419 -4.13 2.86 -4.88
CA GLY A 419 -5.52 3.09 -5.28
C GLY A 419 -6.27 1.82 -5.64
N ALA A 420 -5.81 0.64 -5.21
CA ALA A 420 -6.50 -0.62 -5.43
C ALA A 420 -7.96 -0.55 -4.95
N ASP A 421 -8.89 -1.02 -5.79
CA ASP A 421 -10.31 -1.09 -5.43
C ASP A 421 -10.56 -2.32 -4.56
N ILE A 422 -11.00 -2.09 -3.33
CA ILE A 422 -11.09 -3.12 -2.30
C ILE A 422 -12.42 -2.94 -1.57
N PRO A 423 -13.20 -4.01 -1.38
CA PRO A 423 -14.44 -3.95 -0.63
C PRO A 423 -14.25 -3.34 0.76
N ALA A 424 -15.15 -2.43 1.13
CA ALA A 424 -15.08 -1.69 2.39
C ALA A 424 -14.93 -2.59 3.63
N GLY A 425 -15.61 -3.76 3.63
CA GLY A 425 -15.53 -4.73 4.72
C GLY A 425 -14.13 -5.27 5.01
N LEU A 426 -13.27 -5.38 3.99
CA LEU A 426 -11.88 -5.85 4.12
C LEU A 426 -10.91 -4.73 4.53
N LEU A 427 -11.38 -3.48 4.55
CA LEU A 427 -10.62 -2.30 4.94
C LEU A 427 -10.86 -1.91 6.40
N GLU A 428 -11.85 -2.52 7.04
CA GLU A 428 -12.12 -2.40 8.47
C GLU A 428 -11.24 -3.37 9.27
N PRO A 429 -10.73 -2.95 10.45
CA PRO A 429 -9.98 -3.84 11.31
C PRO A 429 -10.87 -4.98 11.82
N PRO A 430 -10.34 -6.21 11.98
CA PRO A 430 -11.09 -7.30 12.60
C PRO A 430 -11.64 -6.92 13.99
N ALA A 431 -12.87 -7.33 14.30
CA ALA A 431 -13.60 -6.87 15.48
C ALA A 431 -12.90 -7.19 16.82
N ASP A 432 -12.14 -8.29 16.86
CA ASP A 432 -11.38 -8.74 18.03
C ASP A 432 -9.94 -8.19 18.06
N LEU A 433 -9.52 -7.41 17.05
CA LEU A 433 -8.19 -6.82 16.98
C LEU A 433 -8.08 -5.60 17.91
N ARG A 434 -7.60 -5.84 19.14
CA ARG A 434 -7.22 -4.77 20.07
C ARG A 434 -5.75 -4.38 19.88
N MET A 435 -5.53 -3.23 19.25
CA MET A 435 -4.19 -2.68 19.06
C MET A 435 -3.75 -1.79 20.21
N ALA A 436 -2.47 -1.88 20.59
CA ALA A 436 -1.81 -0.91 21.44
C ALA A 436 -1.60 0.43 20.70
N ALA A 437 -1.35 1.51 21.45
CA ALA A 437 -1.10 2.83 20.86
C ALA A 437 0.14 2.85 19.95
N TRP A 438 1.18 2.09 20.30
CA TRP A 438 2.40 1.99 19.49
C TRP A 438 2.18 1.20 18.19
N GLU A 439 1.29 0.20 18.18
CA GLU A 439 0.95 -0.54 16.95
C GLU A 439 0.22 0.36 15.96
N ARG A 440 -0.72 1.18 16.46
CA ARG A 440 -1.37 2.22 15.65
C ARG A 440 -0.34 3.18 15.07
N TRP A 441 0.62 3.61 15.87
CA TRP A 441 1.69 4.50 15.42
C TRP A 441 2.59 3.85 14.37
N LEU A 442 3.00 2.59 14.58
CA LEU A 442 3.88 1.85 13.67
C LEU A 442 3.24 1.64 12.29
N LEU A 443 1.97 1.26 12.26
CA LEU A 443 1.21 1.11 11.02
C LEU A 443 0.99 2.45 10.32
N TRP A 444 0.69 3.49 11.09
CA TRP A 444 0.61 4.85 10.58
C TRP A 444 1.95 5.30 9.97
N ALA A 445 3.06 5.05 10.66
CA ALA A 445 4.40 5.37 10.18
C ALA A 445 4.73 4.64 8.89
N LYS A 446 4.39 3.34 8.81
CA LYS A 446 4.53 2.54 7.58
C LYS A 446 3.74 3.14 6.43
N ARG A 447 2.46 3.51 6.63
CA ARG A 447 1.63 4.16 5.60
C ARG A 447 2.27 5.42 5.01
N ARG A 448 3.07 6.17 5.79
CA ARG A 448 3.75 7.40 5.34
C ARG A 448 5.22 7.22 4.90
N ARG A 449 5.80 6.06 5.17
CA ARG A 449 7.18 5.71 4.85
C ARG A 449 7.17 4.32 4.22
N PRO A 450 6.92 4.20 2.90
CA PRO A 450 6.81 2.90 2.24
C PRO A 450 8.04 2.01 2.41
N PHE A 451 9.20 2.63 2.57
CA PHE A 451 10.49 1.96 2.80
C PHE A 451 10.81 1.68 4.27
N LEU A 452 9.95 2.09 5.20
CA LEU A 452 10.11 1.73 6.61
C LEU A 452 10.00 0.20 6.74
N ARG A 453 11.10 -0.43 7.13
CA ARG A 453 11.11 -1.86 7.48
C ARG A 453 10.50 -2.02 8.84
N VAL A 454 9.32 -2.61 8.88
CA VAL A 454 8.68 -2.96 10.15
C VAL A 454 9.07 -4.40 10.50
N PRO A 455 9.80 -4.62 11.62
CA PRO A 455 10.17 -5.96 12.03
C PRO A 455 8.91 -6.78 12.23
N THR A 456 8.87 -7.94 11.61
CA THR A 456 7.75 -8.87 11.71
C THR A 456 7.55 -9.31 13.16
N ARG A 457 8.62 -9.47 13.95
CA ARG A 457 8.51 -9.67 15.41
C ARG A 457 7.88 -8.48 16.15
N ALA A 458 8.08 -7.24 15.69
CA ALA A 458 7.43 -6.09 16.29
C ALA A 458 5.92 -6.11 15.99
N LEU A 459 5.51 -6.35 14.75
CA LEU A 459 4.09 -6.45 14.38
C LEU A 459 3.41 -7.69 14.99
N TRP A 460 4.04 -8.86 14.89
CA TRP A 460 3.40 -10.14 15.17
C TRP A 460 3.56 -10.59 16.62
N ALA A 461 4.66 -10.26 17.30
CA ALA A 461 4.90 -10.72 18.68
C ALA A 461 4.47 -9.70 19.75
N GLY A 462 4.08 -8.47 19.37
CA GLY A 462 3.65 -7.45 20.33
C GLY A 462 4.74 -6.96 21.30
N SER A 463 6.02 -7.08 20.93
CA SER A 463 7.15 -6.74 21.82
C SER A 463 7.40 -5.23 21.91
N ASN A 464 7.25 -4.67 23.11
CA ASN A 464 7.57 -3.27 23.41
C ASN A 464 9.04 -2.91 23.10
N ALA A 465 9.97 -3.85 23.31
CA ALA A 465 11.39 -3.64 23.01
C ALA A 465 11.66 -3.54 21.50
N ALA A 466 10.97 -4.36 20.70
CA ALA A 466 11.08 -4.29 19.24
C ALA A 466 10.46 -2.98 18.69
N ALA A 467 9.36 -2.52 19.29
CA ALA A 467 8.75 -1.23 18.96
C ALA A 467 9.70 -0.05 19.26
N LEU A 468 10.37 -0.07 20.42
CA LEU A 468 11.36 0.95 20.79
C LEU A 468 12.53 0.99 19.81
N ALA A 469 13.02 -0.18 19.37
CA ALA A 469 14.09 -0.26 18.38
C ALA A 469 13.69 0.35 17.01
N VAL A 470 12.44 0.18 16.59
CA VAL A 470 11.95 0.83 15.36
C VAL A 470 11.83 2.34 15.53
N ALA A 471 11.28 2.80 16.64
CA ALA A 471 11.16 4.23 16.94
C ALA A 471 12.53 4.91 16.96
N LEU A 472 13.54 4.27 17.58
CA LEU A 472 14.92 4.74 17.59
C LEU A 472 15.52 4.79 16.17
N ARG A 473 15.34 3.75 15.35
CA ARG A 473 15.81 3.76 13.96
C ARG A 473 15.15 4.88 13.14
N MET A 474 13.86 5.14 13.37
CA MET A 474 13.16 6.24 12.72
C MET A 474 13.72 7.59 13.14
N ALA A 475 13.94 7.81 14.44
CA ALA A 475 14.53 9.04 14.96
C ALA A 475 15.96 9.26 14.39
N VAL A 476 16.77 8.21 14.30
CA VAL A 476 18.11 8.27 13.70
C VAL A 476 18.05 8.53 12.19
N ALA A 477 17.11 7.91 11.48
CA ALA A 477 16.95 8.12 10.04
C ALA A 477 16.47 9.53 9.71
N GLU A 478 15.67 10.15 10.57
CA GLU A 478 15.24 11.55 10.44
C GLU A 478 16.37 12.51 10.81
N ALA A 479 17.20 12.20 11.82
CA ALA A 479 18.34 13.02 12.21
C ALA A 479 19.51 12.99 11.19
N ARG A 480 19.52 12.02 10.27
CA ARG A 480 20.53 11.88 9.19
C ARG A 480 20.08 12.48 7.86
N ARG A 481 18.81 12.88 7.74
CA ARG A 481 18.28 13.65 6.61
C ARG A 481 18.37 15.13 6.95
#